data_AF-A0A8H6BS12-F1
#
_entry.id   AF-A0A8H6BS12-F1
#
_cell.length_a   1.000
_cell.length_b   1.000
_cell.length_c   1.000
_cell.angle_alpha   90.00
_cell.angle_beta   90.00
_cell.angle_gamma   90.00
#
_symmetry.space_group_name_H-M   'P 1'
#
loop_
_entity.id
_entity.type
_entity.pdbx_description
1 polymer ?
#
loop_
_entity_poly.entity_id
_entity_poly.type
_entity_poly.pdbx_seq_one_letter_code
_entity_poly.pdbx_strand_id
1 'polypeptide(L)'
;MKYFQVTANYFYFETPDFMYHLPDGLEHLQLVSRKDGDMGQLYNKVQWPKSLKIFRLHYFSFNSRSLAFLKLSKSCLEEIDIRGGHYKRLNADSLPKSVRVLILKKMGIQELCGSFERLNNLNKLLVTHTNLRNQAPIKLPVSSLSLIDLRYCKLDTKSPFVVSIRQEKNKNTCLKVKESDFWGMSDMEM
;
A
#
# COMPACT_ATOMS: atom_id res chain seq x y z
N MET A 1 19.56 -16.13 -6.87
CA MET A 1 18.20 -16.42 -6.34
C MET A 1 17.23 -15.41 -6.94
N LYS A 2 16.18 -15.85 -7.64
CA LYS A 2 15.17 -14.95 -8.24
C LYS A 2 13.97 -14.66 -7.34
N TYR A 3 13.62 -15.62 -6.48
CA TYR A 3 12.45 -15.56 -5.62
C TYR A 3 12.87 -15.90 -4.19
N PHE A 4 12.48 -15.07 -3.23
CA PHE A 4 12.61 -15.36 -1.82
C PHE A 4 11.24 -15.20 -1.16
N GLN A 5 10.75 -16.28 -0.56
CA GLN A 5 9.47 -16.29 0.11
C GLN A 5 9.58 -17.01 1.45
N VAL A 6 9.12 -16.35 2.51
CA VAL A 6 8.93 -16.96 3.83
C VAL A 6 7.49 -16.76 4.27
N THR A 7 6.88 -17.80 4.81
CA THR A 7 5.53 -17.76 5.36
C THR A 7 5.50 -18.53 6.66
N ALA A 8 5.09 -17.86 7.74
CA ALA A 8 4.96 -18.46 9.06
C ALA A 8 3.71 -17.94 9.77
N ASN A 9 3.27 -18.62 10.84
CA ASN A 9 2.19 -18.09 11.68
C ASN A 9 2.66 -16.91 12.52
N TYR A 10 3.91 -16.99 13.00
CA TYR A 10 4.58 -15.98 13.79
C TYR A 10 5.94 -15.74 13.16
N PHE A 11 6.29 -14.48 12.87
CA PHE A 11 7.51 -14.18 12.14
C PHE A 11 8.16 -12.88 12.65
N TYR A 12 9.24 -13.04 13.41
CA TYR A 12 9.92 -11.94 14.09
C TYR A 12 11.37 -11.85 13.64
N PHE A 13 11.80 -10.65 13.28
CA PHE A 13 13.20 -10.31 13.11
C PHE A 13 13.65 -9.52 14.34
N GLU A 14 14.68 -10.01 15.03
CA GLU A 14 15.36 -9.21 16.05
C GLU A 14 16.16 -8.09 15.38
N THR A 15 16.94 -8.44 14.35
CA THR A 15 17.59 -7.49 13.45
C THR A 15 17.29 -7.84 11.99
N PRO A 16 16.63 -6.96 11.21
CA PRO A 16 16.32 -7.21 9.81
C PRO A 16 17.51 -6.91 8.86
N ASP A 17 18.74 -7.27 9.23
CA ASP A 17 19.97 -6.87 8.51
C ASP A 17 20.04 -7.43 7.08
N PHE A 18 19.36 -8.55 6.82
CA PHE A 18 19.24 -9.13 5.47
C PHE A 18 18.66 -8.13 4.45
N MET A 19 17.86 -7.15 4.90
CA MET A 19 17.31 -6.10 4.04
C MET A 19 18.38 -5.21 3.42
N TYR A 20 19.59 -5.16 3.98
CA TYR A 20 20.72 -4.41 3.44
C TYR A 20 21.59 -5.20 2.45
N HIS A 21 21.36 -6.51 2.36
CA HIS A 21 22.19 -7.44 1.60
C HIS A 21 21.35 -8.27 0.61
N LEU A 22 20.30 -7.67 0.07
CA LEU A 22 19.44 -8.32 -0.93
C LEU A 22 20.28 -8.61 -2.21
N PRO A 23 20.20 -9.83 -2.78
CA PRO A 23 21.04 -10.20 -3.91
C PRO A 23 20.60 -9.53 -5.21
N ASP A 24 21.55 -9.18 -6.07
CA ASP A 24 21.33 -8.44 -7.33
C ASP A 24 20.40 -9.11 -8.33
N GLY A 25 20.22 -10.43 -8.24
CA GLY A 25 19.30 -11.20 -9.10
C GLY A 25 17.89 -11.41 -8.53
N LEU A 26 17.57 -10.83 -7.37
CA LEU A 26 16.28 -11.03 -6.71
C LEU A 26 15.17 -10.26 -7.43
N GLU A 27 14.19 -10.97 -7.97
CA GLU A 27 13.05 -10.39 -8.67
C GLU A 27 11.81 -10.25 -7.77
N HIS A 28 11.67 -11.13 -6.76
CA HIS A 28 10.54 -11.17 -5.84
C HIS A 28 10.97 -11.43 -4.40
N LEU A 29 10.54 -10.55 -3.48
CA LEU A 29 10.67 -10.70 -2.04
C LEU A 29 9.28 -10.75 -1.39
N GLN A 30 8.97 -11.85 -0.71
CA GLN A 30 7.71 -12.03 0.03
C GLN A 30 7.95 -12.51 1.47
N LEU A 31 7.46 -11.74 2.43
CA LEU A 31 7.50 -12.05 3.85
C LEU A 31 6.08 -12.03 4.40
N VAL A 32 5.59 -13.17 4.88
CA VAL A 32 4.21 -13.33 5.33
C VAL A 32 4.16 -13.90 6.74
N SER A 33 3.65 -13.10 7.68
CA SER A 33 3.10 -13.65 8.91
C SER A 33 1.60 -13.89 8.75
N ARG A 34 1.06 -14.99 9.28
CA ARG A 34 -0.39 -15.28 9.24
C ARG A 34 -1.13 -14.78 10.47
N LYS A 35 -0.45 -14.66 11.61
CA LYS A 35 -1.05 -14.20 12.88
C LYS A 35 -0.41 -12.91 13.34
N ASP A 36 0.90 -12.94 13.57
CA ASP A 36 1.63 -11.79 14.09
C ASP A 36 3.10 -11.79 13.67
N GLY A 37 3.66 -10.63 13.41
CA GLY A 37 5.04 -10.52 12.96
C GLY A 37 5.62 -9.14 13.22
N ASP A 38 6.93 -9.08 13.36
CA ASP A 38 7.67 -7.86 13.62
C ASP A 38 8.93 -7.81 12.74
N MET A 39 9.13 -6.68 12.07
CA MET A 39 10.31 -6.44 11.24
C MET A 39 11.46 -5.86 12.07
N GLY A 40 11.26 -5.63 13.36
CA GLY A 40 12.21 -4.94 14.22
C GLY A 40 12.45 -3.50 13.74
N GLN A 41 13.58 -2.93 14.14
CA GLN A 41 13.99 -1.60 13.72
C GLN A 41 14.99 -1.66 12.57
N LEU A 42 14.71 -0.91 11.50
CA LEU A 42 15.70 -0.58 10.49
C LEU A 42 16.54 0.61 10.97
N TYR A 43 17.86 0.49 10.82
CA TYR A 43 18.85 1.51 11.17
C TYR A 43 19.48 2.14 9.92
N ASN A 44 19.48 1.44 8.79
CA ASN A 44 20.09 1.89 7.53
C ASN A 44 19.07 1.96 6.40
N LYS A 45 19.39 2.74 5.36
CA LYS A 45 18.53 2.85 4.16
C LYS A 45 18.67 1.57 3.34
N VAL A 46 17.54 0.93 3.04
CA VAL A 46 17.49 -0.26 2.18
C VAL A 46 17.95 0.12 0.76
N GLN A 47 18.88 -0.66 0.22
CA GLN A 47 19.29 -0.60 -1.18
C GLN A 47 18.56 -1.70 -1.94
N TRP A 48 17.54 -1.32 -2.70
CA TRP A 48 16.76 -2.28 -3.47
C TRP A 48 17.51 -2.72 -4.72
N PRO A 49 17.64 -4.03 -4.99
CA PRO A 49 18.18 -4.52 -6.25
C PRO A 49 17.36 -4.01 -7.43
N LYS A 50 18.03 -3.62 -8.53
CA LYS A 50 17.34 -3.13 -9.75
C LYS A 50 16.43 -4.18 -10.38
N SER A 51 16.76 -5.46 -10.19
CA SER A 51 15.97 -6.61 -10.62
C SER A 51 14.69 -6.81 -9.81
N LEU A 52 14.59 -6.26 -8.59
CA LEU A 52 13.46 -6.51 -7.72
C LEU A 52 12.22 -5.75 -8.19
N LYS A 53 11.20 -6.52 -8.58
CA LYS A 53 9.93 -6.00 -9.11
C LYS A 53 8.77 -6.17 -8.15
N ILE A 54 8.79 -7.21 -7.32
CA ILE A 54 7.67 -7.54 -6.44
C ILE A 54 8.14 -7.55 -4.99
N PHE A 55 7.47 -6.75 -4.17
CA PHE A 55 7.66 -6.73 -2.72
C PHE A 55 6.33 -6.95 -2.01
N ARG A 56 6.28 -8.01 -1.19
CA ARG A 56 5.10 -8.34 -0.38
C ARG A 56 5.47 -8.48 1.08
N LEU A 57 4.68 -7.83 1.92
CA LEU A 57 4.89 -7.86 3.36
C LEU A 57 3.57 -7.88 4.11
N HIS A 58 3.26 -9.01 4.74
CA HIS A 58 1.94 -9.22 5.35
C HIS A 58 2.05 -9.43 6.86
N TYR A 59 1.25 -8.65 7.58
CA TYR A 59 1.04 -8.69 9.03
C TYR A 59 2.34 -8.54 9.82
N PHE A 60 3.17 -7.60 9.38
CA PHE A 60 4.32 -7.14 10.13
C PHE A 60 4.01 -5.79 10.76
N SER A 61 4.24 -5.67 12.06
CA SER A 61 4.37 -4.37 12.70
C SER A 61 5.59 -3.65 12.13
N PHE A 62 5.44 -2.34 11.98
CA PHE A 62 6.55 -1.44 11.70
C PHE A 62 6.53 -0.34 12.74
N ASN A 63 7.69 -0.02 13.30
CA ASN A 63 7.83 1.30 13.89
C ASN A 63 7.86 2.36 12.77
N SER A 64 7.27 3.52 13.04
CA SER A 64 7.15 4.62 12.05
C SER A 64 8.50 5.08 11.50
N ARG A 65 9.58 4.94 12.28
CA ARG A 65 10.96 5.24 11.85
C ARG A 65 11.45 4.28 10.76
N SER A 66 11.10 3.00 10.83
CA SER A 66 11.60 1.96 9.91
C SER A 66 11.06 2.11 8.50
N LEU A 67 9.83 2.61 8.34
CA LEU A 67 9.25 2.87 7.01
C LEU A 67 10.05 3.93 6.24
N ALA A 68 10.60 4.94 6.93
CA ALA A 68 11.44 5.95 6.30
C ALA A 68 12.75 5.37 5.76
N PHE A 69 13.22 4.25 6.32
CA PHE A 69 14.43 3.54 5.90
C PHE A 69 14.20 2.59 4.72
N LEU A 70 12.96 2.17 4.45
CA LEU A 70 12.66 1.40 3.24
C LEU A 70 12.97 2.18 1.97
N LYS A 71 12.87 3.51 1.96
CA LYS A 71 13.21 4.35 0.77
C LYS A 71 12.63 3.81 -0.54
N LEU A 72 11.35 3.39 -0.53
CA LEU A 72 10.68 2.77 -1.67
C LEU A 72 10.76 3.60 -2.96
N SER A 73 10.80 4.94 -2.85
CA SER A 73 10.98 5.86 -3.98
C SER A 73 12.30 5.70 -4.74
N LYS A 74 13.29 4.99 -4.17
CA LYS A 74 14.58 4.65 -4.80
C LYS A 74 14.61 3.24 -5.41
N SER A 75 13.51 2.50 -5.33
CA SER A 75 13.41 1.16 -5.90
C SER A 75 12.90 1.16 -7.36
N CYS A 76 12.98 0.00 -8.00
CA CYS A 76 12.36 -0.29 -9.30
C CYS A 76 11.12 -1.20 -9.18
N LEU A 77 10.49 -1.22 -7.99
CA LEU A 77 9.34 -2.07 -7.70
C LEU A 77 8.16 -1.70 -8.61
N GLU A 78 7.49 -2.74 -9.12
CA GLU A 78 6.29 -2.66 -9.94
C GLU A 78 5.04 -3.12 -9.18
N GLU A 79 5.20 -4.04 -8.23
CA GLU A 79 4.15 -4.49 -7.34
C GLU A 79 4.57 -4.35 -5.88
N ILE A 80 3.70 -3.68 -5.11
CA ILE A 80 3.85 -3.52 -3.66
C ILE A 80 2.55 -4.01 -3.02
N ASP A 81 2.63 -5.05 -2.20
CA ASP A 81 1.50 -5.58 -1.42
C ASP A 81 1.85 -5.61 0.07
N ILE A 82 1.37 -4.61 0.81
CA ILE A 82 1.59 -4.49 2.24
C ILE A 82 0.26 -4.64 2.98
N ARG A 83 0.24 -5.51 3.98
CA ARG A 83 -0.95 -5.80 4.77
C ARG A 83 -0.66 -5.73 6.26
N GLY A 84 -1.61 -5.23 7.04
CA GLY A 84 -1.48 -5.10 8.49
C GLY A 84 -0.59 -3.91 8.92
N GLY A 85 -0.51 -3.69 10.23
CA GLY A 85 0.25 -2.57 10.82
C GLY A 85 -0.57 -1.30 11.08
N HIS A 86 0.10 -0.27 11.60
CA HIS A 86 -0.53 0.99 12.05
C HIS A 86 0.10 2.21 11.38
N TYR A 87 -0.04 2.29 10.06
CA TYR A 87 0.48 3.38 9.25
C TYR A 87 -0.61 4.40 8.94
N LYS A 88 -0.66 5.48 9.73
CA LYS A 88 -1.74 6.48 9.63
C LYS A 88 -1.73 7.27 8.31
N ARG A 89 -0.59 7.48 7.66
CA ARG A 89 -0.48 8.39 6.52
C ARG A 89 0.38 7.80 5.41
N LEU A 90 -0.19 7.62 4.21
CA LEU A 90 0.56 7.24 3.02
C LEU A 90 0.84 8.46 2.15
N ASN A 91 2.13 8.79 1.99
CA ASN A 91 2.57 9.79 1.04
C ASN A 91 2.95 9.13 -0.30
N ALA A 92 2.19 9.40 -1.36
CA ALA A 92 2.48 8.94 -2.71
C ALA A 92 3.87 9.35 -3.20
N ASP A 93 4.46 10.44 -2.68
CA ASP A 93 5.81 10.90 -3.02
C ASP A 93 6.92 9.96 -2.55
N SER A 94 6.59 9.07 -1.61
CA SER A 94 7.50 8.04 -1.08
C SER A 94 7.49 6.73 -1.88
N LEU A 95 6.61 6.60 -2.87
CA LEU A 95 6.51 5.41 -3.73
C LEU A 95 7.44 5.52 -4.96
N PRO A 96 7.84 4.41 -5.60
CA PRO A 96 8.57 4.43 -6.86
C PRO A 96 7.62 4.74 -8.03
N LYS A 97 8.11 5.50 -9.03
CA LYS A 97 7.32 5.81 -10.25
C LYS A 97 7.00 4.58 -11.10
N SER A 98 7.77 3.50 -10.94
CA SER A 98 7.56 2.22 -11.62
C SER A 98 6.38 1.42 -11.09
N VAL A 99 5.77 1.82 -9.96
CA VAL A 99 4.68 1.05 -9.36
C VAL A 99 3.48 0.97 -10.30
N ARG A 100 3.04 -0.26 -10.57
CA ARG A 100 1.88 -0.60 -11.39
C ARG A 100 0.74 -1.14 -10.55
N VAL A 101 1.06 -1.87 -9.49
CA VAL A 101 0.09 -2.47 -8.58
C VAL A 101 0.45 -2.09 -7.15
N LEU A 102 -0.45 -1.38 -6.48
CA LEU A 102 -0.32 -1.00 -5.07
C LEU A 102 -1.49 -1.60 -4.28
N ILE A 103 -1.17 -2.51 -3.36
CA ILE A 103 -2.14 -3.17 -2.49
C ILE A 103 -1.79 -2.82 -1.05
N LEU A 104 -2.72 -2.17 -0.38
CA LEU A 104 -2.62 -1.70 1.00
C LEU A 104 -3.87 -2.16 1.75
N LYS A 105 -3.73 -3.16 2.60
CA LYS A 105 -4.88 -3.77 3.30
C LYS A 105 -4.68 -3.75 4.81
N LYS A 106 -5.68 -3.31 5.57
CA LYS A 106 -5.62 -3.30 7.05
C LYS A 106 -4.39 -2.54 7.60
N MET A 107 -3.94 -1.50 6.90
CA MET A 107 -2.75 -0.72 7.25
C MET A 107 -3.02 0.36 8.32
N GLY A 108 -4.28 0.57 8.71
CA GLY A 108 -4.65 1.68 9.60
C GLY A 108 -4.50 3.07 8.98
N ILE A 109 -4.45 3.17 7.64
CA ILE A 109 -4.33 4.44 6.91
C ILE A 109 -5.55 5.32 7.17
N GLN A 110 -5.27 6.58 7.48
CA GLN A 110 -6.22 7.64 7.73
C GLN A 110 -6.11 8.77 6.70
N GLU A 111 -4.94 8.92 6.07
CA GLU A 111 -4.68 9.96 5.08
C GLU A 111 -3.82 9.41 3.93
N LEU A 112 -4.26 9.68 2.70
CA LEU A 112 -3.51 9.59 1.46
C LEU A 112 -3.09 11.01 1.06
N CYS A 113 -1.81 11.24 0.85
CA CYS A 113 -1.27 12.55 0.49
C CYS A 113 -0.17 12.45 -0.58
N GLY A 114 0.36 13.60 -0.99
CA GLY A 114 1.35 13.68 -2.06
C GLY A 114 0.74 13.51 -3.45
N SER A 115 1.59 13.41 -4.47
CA SER A 115 1.16 13.51 -5.86
C SER A 115 0.93 12.14 -6.48
N PHE A 116 -0.29 11.60 -6.40
CA PHE A 116 -0.63 10.34 -7.06
C PHE A 116 -0.58 10.41 -8.59
N GLU A 117 -0.85 11.57 -9.21
CA GLU A 117 -0.74 11.80 -10.66
C GLU A 117 0.65 11.45 -11.23
N ARG A 118 1.71 11.58 -10.41
CA ARG A 118 3.08 11.27 -10.85
C ARG A 118 3.32 9.77 -11.06
N LEU A 119 2.44 8.92 -10.53
CA LEU A 119 2.52 7.46 -10.63
C LEU A 119 1.87 7.03 -11.95
N ASN A 120 2.43 7.50 -13.06
CA ASN A 120 1.89 7.32 -14.41
C ASN A 120 1.81 5.85 -14.86
N ASN A 121 2.48 4.92 -14.18
CA ASN A 121 2.37 3.48 -14.43
C ASN A 121 1.32 2.77 -13.56
N LEU A 122 0.73 3.46 -12.58
CA LEU A 122 -0.15 2.86 -11.58
C LEU A 122 -1.46 2.40 -12.23
N ASN A 123 -1.57 1.09 -12.41
CA ASN A 123 -2.72 0.45 -13.04
C ASN A 123 -3.77 0.00 -12.04
N LYS A 124 -3.37 -0.39 -10.82
CA LYS A 124 -4.27 -0.89 -9.77
C LYS A 124 -3.91 -0.28 -8.42
N LEU A 125 -4.90 0.34 -7.79
CA LEU A 125 -4.82 0.86 -6.42
C LEU A 125 -5.86 0.17 -5.55
N LEU A 126 -5.42 -0.68 -4.64
CA LEU A 126 -6.29 -1.39 -3.71
C LEU A 126 -5.98 -0.89 -2.31
N VAL A 127 -6.83 -0.02 -1.77
CA VAL A 127 -6.73 0.49 -0.40
C VAL A 127 -7.98 0.03 0.33
N THR A 128 -7.87 -1.04 1.13
CA THR A 128 -9.03 -1.68 1.76
C THR A 128 -8.86 -1.80 3.27
N HIS A 129 -9.97 -1.81 4.01
CA HIS A 129 -9.96 -1.87 5.48
C HIS A 129 -9.16 -0.73 6.11
N THR A 130 -9.37 0.49 5.63
CA THR A 130 -8.74 1.73 6.13
C THR A 130 -9.80 2.75 6.55
N ASN A 131 -9.40 3.83 7.23
CA ASN A 131 -10.32 4.87 7.69
C ASN A 131 -10.09 6.19 6.97
N LEU A 132 -10.66 6.34 5.78
CA LEU A 132 -10.49 7.52 4.92
C LEU A 132 -11.65 8.53 5.06
N ARG A 133 -12.30 8.58 6.24
CA ARG A 133 -13.51 9.40 6.46
C ARG A 133 -13.29 10.88 6.12
N ASN A 134 -12.15 11.42 6.53
CA ASN A 134 -11.79 12.84 6.35
C ASN A 134 -10.77 13.05 5.23
N GLN A 135 -10.69 12.13 4.27
CA GLN A 135 -9.72 12.23 3.18
C GLN A 135 -10.00 13.46 2.31
N ALA A 136 -8.98 14.30 2.13
CA ALA A 136 -9.02 15.42 1.19
C ALA A 136 -9.04 14.91 -0.27
N PRO A 137 -9.53 15.70 -1.25
CA PRO A 137 -9.40 15.35 -2.65
C PRO A 137 -7.95 15.03 -3.00
N ILE A 138 -7.74 13.93 -3.71
CA ILE A 138 -6.47 13.66 -4.38
C ILE A 138 -6.73 13.48 -5.86
N LYS A 139 -5.81 13.97 -6.68
CA LYS A 139 -5.81 13.71 -8.11
C LYS A 139 -5.10 12.39 -8.37
N LEU A 140 -5.75 11.51 -9.10
CA LEU A 140 -5.27 10.16 -9.41
C LEU A 140 -4.66 10.11 -10.81
N PRO A 141 -3.77 9.16 -11.11
CA PRO A 141 -3.19 8.99 -12.44
C PRO A 141 -4.21 8.31 -13.39
N VAL A 142 -5.25 9.04 -13.77
CA VAL A 142 -6.42 8.49 -14.46
C VAL A 142 -6.15 7.94 -15.85
N SER A 143 -5.03 8.31 -16.47
CA SER A 143 -4.62 7.80 -17.79
C SER A 143 -4.15 6.34 -17.77
N SER A 144 -3.63 5.85 -16.64
CA SER A 144 -3.12 4.47 -16.50
C SER A 144 -3.92 3.60 -15.55
N LEU A 145 -4.67 4.23 -14.64
CA LEU A 145 -5.43 3.56 -13.61
C LEU A 145 -6.66 2.85 -14.19
N SER A 146 -6.73 1.53 -14.00
CA SER A 146 -7.83 0.69 -14.45
C SER A 146 -8.71 0.17 -13.32
N LEU A 147 -8.19 0.16 -12.08
CA LEU A 147 -8.90 -0.32 -10.91
C LEU A 147 -8.55 0.49 -9.66
N ILE A 148 -9.59 0.95 -8.97
CA ILE A 148 -9.54 1.41 -7.59
C ILE A 148 -10.46 0.52 -6.75
N ASP A 149 -9.92 -0.10 -5.71
CA ASP A 149 -10.69 -0.88 -4.73
C ASP A 149 -10.60 -0.21 -3.36
N LEU A 150 -11.74 0.29 -2.89
CA LEU A 150 -11.94 0.95 -1.60
C LEU A 150 -12.93 0.19 -0.71
N ARG A 151 -13.18 -1.09 -0.99
CA ARG A 151 -14.09 -1.89 -0.17
C ARG A 151 -13.62 -1.95 1.28
N TYR A 152 -14.58 -1.93 2.19
CA TYR A 152 -14.37 -1.96 3.64
C TYR A 152 -13.61 -0.75 4.18
N CYS A 153 -13.54 0.34 3.42
CA CYS A 153 -13.03 1.62 3.93
C CYS A 153 -14.15 2.38 4.63
N LYS A 154 -13.84 2.99 5.77
CA LYS A 154 -14.71 4.02 6.35
C LYS A 154 -14.52 5.28 5.50
N LEU A 155 -15.48 5.55 4.62
CA LEU A 155 -15.51 6.73 3.78
C LEU A 155 -16.65 7.64 4.26
N ASP A 156 -16.56 8.93 3.99
CA ASP A 156 -17.75 9.80 3.97
C ASP A 156 -18.19 9.91 2.51
N THR A 157 -19.44 9.53 2.20
CA THR A 157 -19.96 9.56 0.82
C THR A 157 -20.01 10.98 0.25
N LYS A 158 -20.07 11.99 1.11
CA LYS A 158 -20.01 13.41 0.75
C LYS A 158 -18.57 13.94 0.74
N SER A 159 -17.59 13.11 1.10
CA SER A 159 -16.18 13.52 1.06
C SER A 159 -15.81 13.96 -0.35
N PRO A 160 -15.10 15.09 -0.49
CA PRO A 160 -14.56 15.54 -1.76
C PRO A 160 -13.66 14.49 -2.45
N PHE A 161 -13.05 13.56 -1.71
CA PHE A 161 -12.29 12.44 -2.26
C PHE A 161 -13.15 11.41 -3.02
N VAL A 162 -14.31 11.05 -2.46
CA VAL A 162 -15.24 10.11 -3.12
C VAL A 162 -15.84 10.77 -4.35
N VAL A 163 -16.20 12.06 -4.24
CA VAL A 163 -16.71 12.85 -5.36
C VAL A 163 -15.69 12.90 -6.51
N SER A 164 -14.41 13.15 -6.20
CA SER A 164 -13.37 13.21 -7.23
C SER A 164 -13.18 11.86 -7.95
N ILE A 165 -13.18 10.74 -7.22
CA ILE A 165 -13.09 9.39 -7.83
C ILE A 165 -14.27 9.13 -8.77
N ARG A 166 -15.48 9.49 -8.37
CA ARG A 166 -16.69 9.31 -9.19
C ARG A 166 -16.65 10.16 -10.45
N GLN A 167 -16.21 11.42 -10.33
CA GLN A 167 -16.02 12.30 -11.49
C GLN A 167 -14.99 11.74 -12.47
N GLU A 168 -13.87 11.22 -11.98
CA GLU A 168 -12.85 10.61 -12.81
C GLU A 168 -13.33 9.31 -13.47
N LYS A 169 -14.12 8.49 -12.78
CA LYS A 169 -14.80 7.32 -13.36
C LYS A 169 -15.74 7.70 -14.50
N ASN A 170 -16.48 8.80 -14.37
CA ASN A 170 -17.38 9.27 -15.43
C ASN A 170 -16.62 9.74 -16.68
N LYS A 171 -15.40 10.28 -16.52
CA LYS A 171 -14.53 10.68 -17.63
C LYS A 171 -13.80 9.50 -18.27
N ASN A 172 -13.43 8.49 -17.48
CA ASN A 172 -12.72 7.29 -17.95
C ASN A 172 -13.56 6.03 -17.73
N THR A 173 -14.29 5.60 -18.75
CA THR A 173 -15.17 4.41 -18.72
C THR A 173 -14.42 3.10 -18.47
N CYS A 174 -13.10 3.06 -18.70
CA CYS A 174 -12.26 1.88 -18.41
C CYS A 174 -11.91 1.76 -16.92
N LEU A 175 -12.03 2.85 -16.14
CA LEU A 175 -11.74 2.84 -14.70
C LEU A 175 -12.84 2.10 -13.94
N LYS A 176 -12.47 0.98 -13.32
CA LYS A 176 -13.33 0.23 -12.40
C LYS A 176 -13.13 0.75 -10.99
N VAL A 177 -14.22 1.18 -10.35
CA VAL A 177 -14.22 1.58 -8.93
C VAL A 177 -15.06 0.59 -8.16
N LYS A 178 -14.45 -0.04 -7.15
CA LYS A 178 -15.12 -0.92 -6.19
C LYS A 178 -15.20 -0.21 -4.86
N GLU A 179 -16.39 0.21 -4.49
CA GLU A 179 -16.74 0.70 -3.16
C GLU A 179 -17.62 -0.37 -2.50
N SER A 180 -17.61 -0.47 -1.17
CA SER A 180 -18.63 -1.26 -0.48
C SER A 180 -19.90 -0.44 -0.40
N ASP A 181 -21.04 -1.05 -0.73
CA ASP A 181 -22.35 -0.45 -0.50
C ASP A 181 -22.47 -0.11 0.98
N PHE A 182 -22.78 1.16 1.29
CA PHE A 182 -22.91 1.62 2.66
C PHE A 182 -24.12 0.91 3.31
N TRP A 183 -23.86 -0.05 4.20
CA TRP A 183 -24.82 -0.37 5.25
C TRP A 183 -24.71 0.71 6.32
N GLY A 184 -25.48 1.79 6.14
CA GLY A 184 -25.78 2.74 7.19
C GLY A 184 -27.07 2.35 7.89
N MET A 185 -27.05 1.30 8.73
CA MET A 185 -27.88 0.98 9.92
C MET A 185 -27.23 -0.33 10.44
N SER A 186 -26.70 -0.46 11.65
CA SER A 186 -27.21 -0.04 12.96
C SER A 186 -26.05 0.05 13.98
N ASP A 187 -25.91 1.19 14.64
CA ASP A 187 -25.73 1.13 16.10
C ASP A 187 -27.12 0.81 16.67
N MET A 188 -27.33 -0.43 17.12
CA MET A 188 -28.36 -0.82 18.09
C MET A 188 -28.07 -2.26 18.56
N GLU A 189 -27.71 -2.35 19.84
CA GLU A 189 -27.98 -3.47 20.76
C GLU A 189 -27.41 -4.86 20.43
N MET A 190 -26.26 -5.19 21.03
CA MET A 190 -26.14 -6.00 22.26
C MET A 190 -24.69 -6.07 22.74
#